data_AF-A0A960KT30-F1
#
_entry.id   AF-A0A960KT30-F1
#
_cell.length_a   1.000
_cell.length_b   1.000
_cell.length_c   1.000
_cell.angle_alpha   90.00
_cell.angle_beta   90.00
_cell.angle_gamma   90.00
#
_symmetry.space_group_name_H-M   'P 1'
#
loop_
_entity.id
_entity.type
_entity.pdbx_description
1 polymer ?
#
loop_
_entity_poly.entity_id
_entity_poly.type
_entity_poly.pdbx_seq_one_letter_code
_entity_poly.pdbx_strand_id
1 'polypeptide(L)'
;KKGEHGALMVGPEGRLFSMPAWPLADITDPTGAGDTFAGGFVGSLAHDGAWGWSQLCRAMAWGSAMASFCVQDFSVNRLRTLDLAQARERFEGFRALTTIPA
;
A
#
# COMPACT_ATOMS: atom_id res chain seq x y z
N LYS A 1 7.12 4.86 5.63
CA LYS A 1 7.23 4.48 4.20
C LYS A 1 8.66 4.77 3.73
N LYS A 2 9.28 3.89 2.95
CA LYS A 2 10.68 3.99 2.51
C LYS A 2 10.76 4.20 0.98
N GLY A 3 9.93 5.09 0.44
CA GLY A 3 9.84 5.32 -1.01
C GLY A 3 9.50 4.04 -1.78
N GLU A 4 10.35 3.71 -2.75
CA GLU A 4 10.41 2.54 -3.62
C GLU A 4 10.97 1.28 -2.93
N HIS A 5 11.42 1.37 -1.67
CA HIS A 5 11.92 0.24 -0.88
C HIS A 5 10.87 -0.36 0.07
N GLY A 6 9.59 -0.08 -0.17
CA GLY A 6 8.47 -0.59 0.61
C GLY A 6 8.15 0.24 1.86
N ALA A 7 7.62 -0.41 2.89
CA ALA A 7 7.22 0.25 4.13
C ALA A 7 7.48 -0.63 5.35
N LEU A 8 7.87 0.00 6.46
CA LEU A 8 8.06 -0.66 7.75
C LEU A 8 7.10 0.00 8.74
N MET A 9 6.34 -0.82 9.46
CA MET A 9 5.54 -0.42 10.60
C MET A 9 6.22 -0.92 11.87
N VAL A 10 6.39 0.00 12.82
CA VAL A 10 6.93 -0.27 14.15
C VAL A 10 5.79 -0.10 15.15
N GLY A 11 5.40 -1.20 15.78
CA GLY A 11 4.36 -1.24 16.81
C GLY A 11 4.91 -1.22 18.22
N PRO A 12 4.00 -1.29 19.22
CA PRO A 12 4.38 -1.48 20.63
C PRO A 12 5.29 -2.70 20.82
N GLU A 13 6.11 -2.65 21.88
CA GLU A 13 6.98 -3.78 22.28
C GLU A 13 7.95 -4.24 21.17
N GLY A 14 8.29 -3.34 20.25
CA GLY A 14 9.22 -3.65 19.15
C GLY A 14 8.62 -4.54 18.06
N ARG A 15 7.29 -4.70 18.01
CA ARG A 15 6.65 -5.49 16.96
C ARG A 15 6.88 -4.85 15.59
N LEU A 16 7.45 -5.61 14.66
CA LEU A 16 7.72 -5.13 13.31
C LEU A 16 6.78 -5.77 12.29
N PHE A 17 6.36 -4.98 11.31
CA PHE A 17 5.73 -5.48 10.10
C PHE A 17 6.32 -4.79 8.88
N SER A 18 6.86 -5.58 7.97
CA SER A 18 7.47 -5.09 6.74
C SER A 18 6.56 -5.42 5.57
N MET A 19 6.23 -4.40 4.78
CA MET A 19 5.59 -4.55 3.48
C MET A 19 6.65 -4.31 2.40
N PRO A 20 6.90 -5.28 1.50
CA PRO A 20 7.86 -5.08 0.41
C PRO A 20 7.40 -3.97 -0.54
N ALA A 21 8.27 -3.57 -1.45
CA ALA A 21 7.87 -2.74 -2.58
C ALA A 21 7.14 -3.57 -3.62
N TRP A 22 6.25 -2.93 -4.40
CA TRP A 22 5.73 -3.56 -5.61
C TRP A 22 6.81 -3.47 -6.70
N PRO A 23 7.15 -4.58 -7.39
CA PRO A 23 8.11 -4.55 -8.48
C PRO A 23 7.46 -3.88 -9.70
N LEU A 24 7.65 -2.57 -9.82
CA LEU A 24 7.30 -1.80 -11.02
C LEU A 24 8.51 -1.70 -11.93
N ALA A 25 8.30 -1.92 -13.23
CA ALA A 25 9.34 -1.72 -14.23
C ALA A 25 9.68 -0.23 -14.40
N ASP A 26 8.65 0.63 -14.43
CA ASP A 26 8.81 2.07 -14.60
C ASP A 26 8.04 2.86 -13.54
N ILE A 27 8.69 3.90 -13.01
CA ILE A 27 8.14 4.93 -12.13
C ILE A 27 8.16 6.24 -12.93
N THR A 28 6.99 6.83 -13.17
CA THR A 28 6.84 8.03 -13.99
C THR A 28 6.90 9.31 -13.15
N ASP A 29 6.18 9.36 -12.03
CA ASP A 29 6.14 10.53 -11.14
C ASP A 29 5.98 10.07 -9.67
N PRO A 30 7.00 10.21 -8.81
CA PRO A 30 6.90 9.79 -7.41
C PRO A 30 6.03 10.72 -6.54
N THR A 31 5.63 11.88 -7.07
CA THR A 31 4.86 12.89 -6.34
C THR A 31 3.52 12.32 -5.86
N GLY A 32 3.14 12.62 -4.62
CA GLY A 32 1.87 12.16 -4.04
C GLY A 32 1.83 10.69 -3.60
N ALA A 33 2.89 9.88 -3.81
CA ALA A 33 2.93 8.49 -3.36
C ALA A 33 2.82 8.34 -1.83
N GLY A 34 3.33 9.33 -1.08
CA GLY A 34 3.22 9.38 0.39
C GLY A 34 1.79 9.64 0.85
N ASP A 35 1.14 10.66 0.29
CA ASP A 35 -0.23 11.02 0.64
C ASP A 35 -1.23 9.95 0.17
N THR A 36 -1.01 9.37 -1.01
CA THR A 36 -1.81 8.24 -1.50
C THR A 36 -1.66 7.01 -0.61
N PHE A 37 -0.46 6.75 -0.10
CA PHE A 37 -0.24 5.71 0.90
C PHE A 37 -1.06 5.99 2.17
N ALA A 38 -0.98 7.21 2.71
CA ALA A 38 -1.71 7.60 3.91
C ALA A 38 -3.23 7.51 3.70
N GLY A 39 -3.73 7.94 2.54
CA GLY A 39 -5.15 7.85 2.17
C GLY A 39 -5.63 6.40 2.08
N GLY A 40 -4.88 5.51 1.43
CA GLY A 40 -5.21 4.08 1.38
C GLY A 40 -5.18 3.40 2.76
N PHE A 41 -4.21 3.79 3.59
CA PHE A 41 -4.08 3.29 4.96
C PHE A 41 -5.27 3.72 5.84
N VAL A 42 -5.55 5.02 5.92
CA VAL A 42 -6.66 5.57 6.73
C VAL A 42 -8.00 5.10 6.18
N GLY A 43 -8.15 5.03 4.86
CA GLY A 43 -9.36 4.51 4.21
C GLY A 43 -9.67 3.06 4.59
N SER A 44 -8.65 2.19 4.64
CA SER A 44 -8.81 0.80 5.12
C SER A 44 -9.27 0.76 6.58
N LEU A 45 -8.65 1.55 7.46
CA LEU A 45 -9.03 1.57 8.88
C LEU A 45 -10.44 2.13 9.11
N ALA A 46 -10.80 3.17 8.36
CA ALA A 46 -12.14 3.76 8.42
C ALA A 46 -13.20 2.77 7.94
N HIS A 47 -12.92 2.01 6.89
CA HIS A 47 -13.82 0.95 6.41
C HIS A 47 -13.99 -0.16 7.44
N ASP A 48 -12.91 -0.56 8.11
CA ASP A 48 -12.93 -1.65 9.08
C ASP A 48 -13.55 -1.27 10.43
N GLY A 49 -13.46 0.01 10.82
CA GLY A 49 -13.91 0.48 12.14
C GLY A 49 -13.11 -0.08 13.32
N ALA A 50 -11.99 -0.76 13.07
CA ALA A 50 -11.18 -1.45 14.07
C ALA A 50 -9.69 -1.28 13.77
N TRP A 51 -8.88 -1.06 14.82
CA TRP A 51 -7.48 -0.63 14.69
C TRP A 51 -6.49 -1.63 15.33
N GLY A 52 -6.88 -2.90 15.39
CA GLY A 52 -6.01 -3.97 15.86
C GLY A 52 -4.84 -4.23 14.91
N TRP A 53 -3.88 -5.05 15.34
CA TRP A 53 -2.67 -5.28 14.55
C TRP A 53 -2.94 -5.84 13.15
N SER A 54 -3.88 -6.79 13.03
CA SER A 54 -4.23 -7.34 11.72
C SER A 54 -4.86 -6.30 10.80
N GLN A 55 -5.66 -5.37 11.34
CA GLN A 55 -6.22 -4.24 10.61
C GLN A 55 -5.12 -3.26 10.19
N LEU A 56 -4.15 -2.98 11.07
CA LEU A 56 -2.99 -2.14 10.74
C LEU A 56 -2.13 -2.78 9.63
N CYS A 57 -1.86 -4.08 9.69
CA CYS A 57 -1.16 -4.81 8.63
C CYS A 57 -1.92 -4.77 7.29
N ARG A 58 -3.26 -4.93 7.32
CA ARG A 58 -4.11 -4.80 6.14
C ARG A 58 -4.09 -3.37 5.59
N ALA A 59 -4.16 -2.37 6.45
CA ALA A 59 -4.08 -0.96 6.06
C ALA A 59 -2.73 -0.61 5.43
N MET A 60 -1.63 -1.20 5.93
CA MET A 60 -0.30 -1.08 5.31
C MET A 60 -0.30 -1.64 3.87
N ALA A 61 -0.96 -2.78 3.64
CA ALA A 61 -1.07 -3.36 2.30
C ALA A 61 -1.92 -2.47 1.36
N TRP A 62 -3.05 -1.94 1.83
CA TRP A 62 -3.87 -1.00 1.05
C TRP A 62 -3.14 0.30 0.72
N GLY A 63 -2.45 0.90 1.69
CA GLY A 63 -1.62 2.09 1.45
C GLY A 63 -0.55 1.82 0.40
N SER A 64 0.15 0.69 0.50
CA SER A 64 1.17 0.31 -0.49
C SER A 64 0.58 0.05 -1.88
N ALA A 65 -0.58 -0.61 -1.96
CA ALA A 65 -1.30 -0.85 -3.20
C ALA A 65 -1.66 0.46 -3.90
N MET A 66 -2.28 1.40 -3.20
CA MET A 66 -2.68 2.69 -3.77
C MET A 66 -1.47 3.51 -4.21
N ALA A 67 -0.42 3.59 -3.38
CA ALA A 67 0.80 4.30 -3.72
C ALA A 67 1.51 3.72 -4.96
N SER A 68 1.42 2.41 -5.17
CA SER A 68 2.01 1.76 -6.36
C SER A 68 1.28 2.07 -7.66
N PHE A 69 0.06 2.63 -7.62
CA PHE A 69 -0.61 3.20 -8.79
C PHE A 69 -0.27 4.67 -8.97
N CYS A 70 -0.23 5.45 -7.89
CA CYS A 70 0.08 6.88 -7.94
C CYS A 70 1.33 7.18 -8.78
N VAL A 71 2.35 6.33 -8.68
CA VAL A 71 3.63 6.58 -9.32
C VAL A 71 3.70 6.27 -10.83
N GLN A 72 2.64 5.71 -11.41
CA GLN A 72 2.65 5.18 -12.78
C GLN A 72 2.24 6.22 -13.85
N ASP A 73 1.86 7.42 -13.44
CA ASP A 73 1.47 8.51 -14.35
C ASP A 73 1.69 9.85 -13.64
N PHE A 74 1.73 10.94 -14.39
CA PHE A 74 1.94 12.28 -13.84
C PHE A 74 0.78 12.68 -12.91
N SER A 75 1.12 13.21 -11.74
CA SER A 75 0.16 13.66 -10.73
C SER A 75 -0.86 12.56 -10.39
N VAL A 76 -2.14 12.91 -10.27
CA VAL A 76 -3.21 11.98 -9.88
C VAL A 76 -3.82 11.21 -11.07
N ASN A 77 -3.27 11.32 -12.28
CA ASN A 77 -3.88 10.80 -13.50
C ASN A 77 -4.16 9.29 -13.42
N ARG A 78 -3.20 8.50 -12.95
CA ARG A 78 -3.40 7.05 -12.79
C ARG A 78 -4.51 6.73 -11.79
N LEU A 79 -4.65 7.51 -10.73
CA LEU A 79 -5.68 7.30 -9.71
C LEU A 79 -7.09 7.65 -10.22
N ARG A 80 -7.21 8.61 -11.14
CA ARG A 80 -8.50 9.02 -11.71
C ARG A 80 -9.15 7.94 -12.60
N THR A 81 -8.33 7.06 -13.16
CA THR A 81 -8.76 5.95 -14.03
C THR A 81 -8.72 4.60 -13.33
N LEU A 82 -8.30 4.56 -12.06
CA LEU A 82 -8.21 3.35 -11.26
C LEU A 82 -9.60 2.89 -10.82
N ASP A 83 -9.93 1.64 -11.08
CA ASP A 83 -11.13 1.00 -10.55
C ASP A 83 -10.85 0.12 -9.32
N LEU A 84 -11.91 -0.28 -8.63
CA LEU A 84 -11.81 -1.08 -7.42
C LEU A 84 -11.30 -2.51 -7.68
N ALA A 85 -11.55 -3.08 -8.86
CA ALA A 85 -11.09 -4.43 -9.20
C ALA A 85 -9.55 -4.44 -9.33
N GLN A 86 -8.99 -3.46 -10.04
CA GLN A 86 -7.55 -3.22 -10.16
C GLN A 86 -6.90 -2.97 -8.79
N ALA A 87 -7.55 -2.16 -7.95
CA ALA A 87 -7.05 -1.87 -6.60
C ALA A 87 -7.02 -3.14 -5.72
N ARG A 88 -8.08 -3.97 -5.79
CA ARG A 88 -8.15 -5.26 -5.08
C ARG A 88 -7.12 -6.25 -5.60
N GLU A 89 -6.96 -6.37 -6.91
CA GLU A 89 -5.94 -7.23 -7.52
C GLU A 89 -4.53 -6.85 -7.03
N ARG A 90 -4.21 -5.55 -7.01
CA ARG A 90 -2.92 -5.07 -6.49
C ARG A 90 -2.75 -5.39 -5.01
N PHE A 91 -3.78 -5.20 -4.20
CA PHE A 91 -3.77 -5.55 -2.79
C PHE A 91 -3.48 -7.04 -2.56
N GLU A 92 -4.17 -7.91 -3.32
CA GLU A 92 -3.95 -9.36 -3.28
C GLU A 92 -2.54 -9.74 -3.71
N GLY A 93 -2.00 -9.04 -4.72
CA GLY A 93 -0.60 -9.15 -5.10
C GLY A 93 0.36 -8.84 -3.95
N PHE A 94 0.16 -7.74 -3.23
CA PHE A 94 0.97 -7.41 -2.06
C PHE A 94 0.88 -8.48 -0.96
N ARG A 95 -0.30 -9.04 -0.74
CA ARG A 95 -0.49 -10.15 0.22
C ARG A 95 0.29 -11.39 -0.21
N ALA A 96 0.28 -11.72 -1.51
CA ALA A 96 1.05 -12.82 -2.07
C ALA A 96 2.56 -12.62 -1.89
N LEU A 97 3.08 -11.39 -2.09
CA LEU A 97 4.50 -11.06 -1.86
C LEU A 97 4.96 -11.25 -0.41
N THR A 98 4.02 -11.21 0.55
CA THR A 98 4.30 -11.42 1.98
C THR A 98 4.10 -12.85 2.44
N THR A 99 3.68 -13.76 1.56
CA THR A 99 3.39 -15.16 1.91
C THR A 99 4.48 -16.07 1.37
N ILE A 100 5.02 -16.96 2.20
CA ILE A 100 5.90 -18.04 1.76
C ILE A 100 5.01 -19.26 1.50
N PRO A 101 5.01 -19.82 0.27
CA PRO A 101 4.29 -21.07 -0.01
C PRO A 101 4.77 -22.18 0.93
N ALA A 102 3.85 -23.03 1.38
CA ALA A 102 4.16 -24.21 2.19
C ALA A 102 4.87 -25.29 1.36
#